data_AF-A0A5A7V260-F1
#
_entry.id   AF-A0A5A7V260-F1
#
_cell.length_a   1.000
_cell.length_b   1.000
_cell.length_c   1.000
_cell.angle_alpha   90.00
_cell.angle_beta   90.00
_cell.angle_gamma   90.00
#
_symmetry.space_group_name_H-M   'P 1'
#
loop_
_entity.id
_entity.type
_entity.pdbx_description
1 polymer ?
#
loop_
_entity_poly.entity_id
_entity_poly.type
_entity_poly.pdbx_seq_one_letter_code
_entity_poly.pdbx_strand_id
1 'polypeptide(L)'
;MDRGRFVILCHLLKMTSGLVETKVVDVQKMVAMFLHILVHYVKNRMIQRKFVQSGEIVSRHFNIVLLAILRLHDELLKKPQLVPNSCTNPRWKCFEMYIKVNVSATDSSRYKTRKGEVATNVLGVYDMKGNFMFILVGWEGSAGMNFETVELSTGYYYLCDASYLNTEGFLALYKGERCPLLEAFKLLKCSWAILQGNSCYLVQVQCQTIMACYLLHNLTNKEMTNAEIPDELDEGDLTYATIEGDDIDYIETSNE
;
A
#
# COMPACT_ATOMS: atom_id res chain seq x y z
N MET A 1 1.49 6.43 10.54
CA MET A 1 2.93 6.12 10.57
C MET A 1 3.58 7.06 11.58
N ASP A 2 4.42 6.55 12.49
CA ASP A 2 5.12 7.41 13.45
C ASP A 2 6.35 8.11 12.83
N ARG A 3 6.92 9.05 13.58
CA ARG A 3 8.08 9.87 13.14
C ARG A 3 9.31 9.01 12.84
N GLY A 4 9.61 8.00 13.66
CA GLY A 4 10.79 7.15 13.47
C GLY A 4 10.71 6.34 12.18
N ARG A 5 9.57 5.71 11.93
CA ARG A 5 9.30 4.97 10.70
C ARG A 5 9.29 5.85 9.46
N PHE A 6 8.81 7.08 9.59
CA PHE A 6 8.89 8.06 8.50
C PHE A 6 10.35 8.38 8.13
N VAL A 7 11.22 8.57 9.12
CA VAL A 7 12.66 8.81 8.87
C VAL A 7 13.31 7.60 8.22
N ILE A 8 13.05 6.39 8.74
CA ILE A 8 13.56 5.13 8.16
C ILE A 8 13.10 5.00 6.70
N LEU A 9 11.82 5.26 6.40
CA LEU A 9 11.31 5.25 5.04
C LEU A 9 12.08 6.22 4.13
N CYS A 10 12.28 7.46 4.57
CA CYS A 10 13.03 8.45 3.81
C CYS A 10 14.48 8.01 3.57
N HIS A 11 15.12 7.41 4.58
CA HIS A 11 16.48 6.90 4.47
C HIS A 11 16.57 5.73 3.48
N LEU A 12 15.68 4.73 3.58
CA LEU A 12 15.61 3.61 2.64
C LEU A 12 15.35 4.09 1.20
N LEU A 13 14.48 5.07 1.02
CA LEU A 13 14.23 5.66 -0.30
C LEU A 13 15.47 6.38 -0.84
N LYS A 14 16.22 7.11 -0.02
CA LYS A 14 17.49 7.72 -0.44
C LYS A 14 18.53 6.66 -0.84
N MET A 15 18.76 5.68 0.04
CA MET A 15 19.87 4.72 -0.11
C MET A 15 19.60 3.65 -1.15
N THR A 16 18.46 2.97 -1.08
CA THR A 16 18.17 1.82 -1.95
C THR A 16 17.53 2.24 -3.26
N SER A 17 16.56 3.17 -3.21
CA SER A 17 15.80 3.54 -4.42
C SER A 17 16.45 4.65 -5.26
N GLY A 18 17.48 5.31 -4.69
CA GLY A 18 18.21 6.42 -5.31
C GLY A 18 17.37 7.70 -5.41
N LEU A 19 16.46 7.92 -4.47
CA LEU A 19 15.60 9.10 -4.48
C LEU A 19 16.42 10.35 -4.14
N VAL A 20 16.64 11.20 -5.14
CA VAL A 20 17.43 12.43 -4.99
C VAL A 20 16.51 13.61 -4.73
N GLU A 21 16.94 14.47 -3.82
CA GLU A 21 16.31 15.77 -3.62
C GLU A 21 16.36 16.63 -4.89
N THR A 22 15.34 17.46 -5.07
CA THR A 22 15.33 18.44 -6.15
C THR A 22 15.66 19.80 -5.59
N LYS A 23 16.07 20.74 -6.45
CA LYS A 23 16.30 22.14 -6.05
C LYS A 23 15.11 22.82 -5.36
N VAL A 24 13.91 22.24 -5.48
CA VAL A 24 12.63 22.82 -5.05
C VAL A 24 12.00 22.06 -3.88
N VAL A 25 12.27 20.75 -3.78
CA VAL A 25 11.61 19.85 -2.82
C VAL A 25 12.64 18.83 -2.36
N ASP A 26 12.84 18.75 -1.05
CA ASP A 26 13.63 17.71 -0.39
C ASP A 26 12.89 16.35 -0.40
N VAL A 27 13.61 15.26 -0.14
CA VAL A 27 13.02 13.90 -0.16
C VAL A 27 11.90 13.73 0.87
N GLN A 28 12.09 14.34 2.03
CA GLN A 28 11.19 14.29 3.17
C GLN A 28 9.80 14.85 2.81
N LYS A 29 9.76 16.02 2.19
CA LYS A 29 8.58 16.70 1.67
C LYS A 29 7.93 15.93 0.52
N MET A 30 8.71 15.30 -0.36
CA MET A 30 8.15 14.42 -1.40
C MET A 30 7.38 13.24 -0.78
N VAL A 31 7.99 12.57 0.20
CA VAL A 31 7.39 11.42 0.90
C VAL A 31 6.18 11.87 1.73
N ALA A 32 6.25 13.03 2.39
CA ALA A 32 5.14 13.58 3.14
C ALA A 32 3.92 13.88 2.26
N MET A 33 4.11 14.51 1.09
CA MET A 33 3.03 14.73 0.12
C MET A 33 2.39 13.40 -0.32
N PHE A 34 3.23 12.42 -0.65
CA PHE A 34 2.77 11.10 -1.07
C PHE A 34 1.93 10.40 0.02
N LEU A 35 2.44 10.31 1.24
CA LEU A 35 1.74 9.70 2.36
C LEU A 35 0.43 10.44 2.69
N HIS A 36 0.42 11.77 2.62
CA HIS A 36 -0.79 12.55 2.88
C HIS A 36 -1.90 12.23 1.85
N ILE A 37 -1.53 12.02 0.58
CA ILE A 37 -2.46 11.55 -0.45
C ILE A 37 -3.00 10.15 -0.13
N LEU A 38 -2.14 9.20 0.26
CA LEU A 38 -2.55 7.82 0.55
C LEU A 38 -3.48 7.73 1.77
N VAL A 39 -3.12 8.42 2.86
CA VAL A 39 -3.82 8.36 4.15
C VAL A 39 -5.18 9.03 4.06
N HIS A 40 -5.26 10.24 3.49
CA HIS A 40 -6.49 11.04 3.51
C HIS A 40 -7.29 10.99 2.21
N TYR A 41 -6.77 10.36 1.16
CA TYR A 41 -7.41 10.32 -0.15
C TYR A 41 -7.79 11.72 -0.69
N VAL A 42 -6.84 12.63 -0.61
CA VAL A 42 -7.06 14.03 -1.01
C VAL A 42 -6.72 14.28 -2.47
N LYS A 43 -7.51 15.13 -3.13
CA LYS A 43 -7.24 15.56 -4.51
C LYS A 43 -5.95 16.38 -4.58
N ASN A 44 -5.26 16.32 -5.72
CA ASN A 44 -4.01 17.05 -5.99
C ASN A 44 -4.11 18.55 -5.59
N ARG A 45 -5.25 19.21 -5.88
CA ARG A 45 -5.50 20.62 -5.49
C ARG A 45 -5.36 20.91 -3.99
N MET A 46 -5.71 19.96 -3.12
CA MET A 46 -5.59 20.13 -1.67
C MET A 46 -4.12 20.06 -1.23
N ILE A 47 -3.33 19.18 -1.84
CA ILE A 47 -1.88 19.09 -1.60
C ILE A 47 -1.15 20.35 -2.07
N GLN A 48 -1.54 20.88 -3.24
CA GLN A 48 -0.96 22.12 -3.77
C GLN A 48 -1.04 23.27 -2.76
N ARG A 49 -2.21 23.42 -2.12
CA ARG A 49 -2.44 24.44 -1.09
C ARG A 49 -1.63 24.14 0.18
N LYS A 50 -1.67 22.90 0.66
CA LYS A 50 -1.02 22.52 1.92
C LYS A 50 0.50 22.62 1.87
N PHE A 51 1.12 22.27 0.75
CA PHE A 51 2.57 22.24 0.60
C PHE A 51 3.14 23.41 -0.22
N VAL A 52 2.26 24.31 -0.69
CA VAL A 52 2.57 25.45 -1.57
C VAL A 52 3.42 24.99 -2.76
N GLN A 53 2.87 24.04 -3.53
CA GLN A 53 3.51 23.46 -4.71
C GLN A 53 2.55 23.46 -5.90
N SER A 54 3.10 23.46 -7.13
CA SER A 54 2.27 23.33 -8.33
C SER A 54 1.69 21.92 -8.44
N GLY A 55 0.54 21.78 -9.11
CA GLY A 55 -0.08 20.47 -9.29
C GLY A 55 0.76 19.48 -10.10
N GLU A 56 1.56 20.01 -11.03
CA GLU A 56 2.55 19.23 -11.78
C GLU A 56 3.61 18.65 -10.86
N ILE A 57 4.19 19.47 -9.96
CA ILE A 57 5.18 19.05 -8.98
C ILE A 57 4.60 17.94 -8.08
N VAL A 58 3.39 18.14 -7.55
CA VAL A 58 2.70 17.14 -6.74
C VAL A 58 2.52 15.81 -7.50
N SER A 59 2.05 15.87 -8.75
CA SER A 59 1.84 14.68 -9.58
C SER A 59 3.16 13.95 -9.90
N ARG A 60 4.19 14.72 -10.24
CA ARG A 60 5.52 14.19 -10.56
C ARG A 60 6.14 13.49 -9.35
N HIS A 61 6.13 14.14 -8.18
CA HIS A 61 6.66 13.52 -6.97
C HIS A 61 5.83 12.34 -6.49
N PHE A 62 4.51 12.34 -6.68
CA PHE A 62 3.68 11.17 -6.40
C PHE A 62 4.18 9.94 -7.19
N ASN A 63 4.38 10.08 -8.51
CA ASN A 63 4.84 8.98 -9.35
C ASN A 63 6.29 8.56 -9.04
N ILE A 64 7.19 9.51 -8.78
CA ILE A 64 8.58 9.21 -8.43
C ILE A 64 8.64 8.42 -7.11
N VAL A 65 7.94 8.88 -6.07
CA VAL A 65 7.90 8.20 -4.76
C VAL A 65 7.22 6.83 -4.87
N LEU A 66 6.16 6.73 -5.67
CA LEU A 66 5.49 5.45 -5.93
C LEU A 66 6.45 4.42 -6.52
N LEU A 67 7.17 4.79 -7.59
CA LEU A 67 8.16 3.90 -8.21
C LEU A 67 9.31 3.57 -7.25
N ALA A 68 9.75 4.53 -6.45
CA ALA A 68 10.77 4.35 -5.44
C ALA A 68 10.37 3.31 -4.38
N ILE A 69 9.14 3.38 -3.86
CA ILE A 69 8.61 2.39 -2.91
C ILE A 69 8.51 1.01 -3.55
N LEU A 70 8.08 0.92 -4.82
CA LEU A 70 8.01 -0.36 -5.53
C LEU A 70 9.38 -1.01 -5.75
N ARG A 71 10.46 -0.22 -5.83
CA ARG A 71 11.83 -0.77 -5.86
C ARG A 71 12.25 -1.40 -4.54
N LEU A 72 11.65 -0.99 -3.42
CA LEU A 72 11.87 -1.59 -2.10
C LEU A 72 11.06 -2.87 -1.87
N HIS A 73 10.40 -3.40 -2.90
CA HIS A 73 9.51 -4.56 -2.80
C HIS A 73 10.16 -5.74 -2.06
N ASP A 74 11.38 -6.10 -2.44
CA ASP A 74 12.07 -7.28 -1.88
C ASP A 74 12.59 -7.04 -0.45
N GLU A 75 12.78 -5.78 -0.05
CA GLU A 75 13.19 -5.40 1.30
C GLU A 75 12.01 -5.30 2.27
N LEU A 76 10.86 -4.81 1.77
CA LEU A 76 9.66 -4.57 2.57
C LEU A 76 8.77 -5.81 2.67
N LEU A 77 8.86 -6.76 1.74
CA LEU A 77 8.21 -8.05 1.89
C LEU A 77 8.97 -8.95 2.88
N LYS A 78 8.21 -9.62 3.74
CA LYS A 78 8.80 -10.59 4.65
C LYS A 78 9.12 -11.87 3.89
N LYS A 79 10.36 -12.34 4.02
CA LYS A 79 10.77 -13.62 3.43
C LYS A 79 9.97 -14.77 4.07
N PRO A 80 9.46 -15.72 3.27
CA PRO A 80 8.74 -16.88 3.80
C PRO A 80 9.66 -17.70 4.71
N GLN A 81 9.14 -18.11 5.86
CA GLN A 81 9.84 -18.98 6.81
C GLN A 81 9.28 -20.40 6.72
N LEU A 82 10.14 -21.42 6.73
CA LEU A 82 9.71 -22.82 6.78
C LEU A 82 8.86 -23.04 8.04
N VAL A 83 7.65 -23.57 7.83
CA VAL A 83 6.75 -23.95 8.92
C VAL A 83 7.26 -25.25 9.54
N PRO A 84 7.65 -25.29 10.82
CA PRO A 84 8.09 -26.52 11.46
C PRO A 84 6.96 -27.56 11.49
N ASN A 85 7.29 -28.84 11.25
CA ASN A 85 6.36 -29.97 11.21
C ASN A 85 5.53 -30.16 12.50
N SER A 86 5.88 -29.48 13.59
CA SER A 86 5.19 -29.50 14.89
C SER A 86 4.18 -28.35 15.09
N CYS A 87 3.91 -27.53 14.08
CA CYS A 87 2.94 -26.45 14.19
C CYS A 87 1.49 -26.97 14.16
N THR A 88 0.89 -27.15 15.34
CA THR A 88 -0.53 -27.53 15.52
C THR A 88 -1.52 -26.45 15.08
N ASN A 89 -1.07 -25.25 14.68
CA ASN A 89 -1.93 -24.14 14.30
C ASN A 89 -1.50 -23.58 12.93
N PRO A 90 -2.00 -24.16 11.81
CA PRO A 90 -1.70 -23.68 10.48
C PRO A 90 -2.56 -22.45 10.20
N ARG A 91 -2.14 -21.26 10.65
CA ARG A 91 -2.82 -19.98 10.33
C ARG A 91 -2.01 -19.10 9.38
N TRP A 92 -1.30 -19.70 8.43
CA TRP A 92 -0.82 -18.98 7.26
C TRP A 92 -1.97 -18.83 6.30
N LYS A 93 -2.54 -17.64 6.19
CA LYS A 93 -3.75 -17.47 5.41
C LYS A 93 -3.51 -16.51 4.24
N CYS A 94 -4.21 -16.78 3.17
CA CYS A 94 -4.22 -16.09 1.90
C CYS A 94 -5.66 -15.61 1.70
N PHE A 95 -5.81 -14.39 1.21
CA PHE A 95 -7.13 -13.82 0.94
C PHE A 95 -7.16 -13.15 -0.42
N GLU A 96 -8.31 -13.27 -1.08
CA GLU A 96 -8.64 -12.51 -2.28
C GLU A 96 -9.63 -11.40 -1.93
N MET A 97 -9.40 -10.23 -2.51
CA MET A 97 -10.25 -9.07 -2.31
C MET A 97 -10.44 -8.28 -3.59
N TYR A 98 -11.63 -7.73 -3.73
CA TYR A 98 -11.96 -6.75 -4.76
C TYR A 98 -11.71 -5.33 -4.24
N ILE A 99 -10.87 -4.57 -4.94
CA ILE A 99 -10.70 -3.12 -4.75
C ILE A 99 -11.31 -2.42 -5.96
N LYS A 100 -12.16 -1.41 -5.72
CA LYS A 100 -12.77 -0.65 -6.80
C LYS A 100 -11.69 0.09 -7.57
N VAL A 101 -11.73 -0.02 -8.90
CA VAL A 101 -10.76 0.62 -9.79
C VAL A 101 -11.48 1.39 -10.88
N ASN A 102 -10.75 2.35 -11.45
CA ASN A 102 -11.20 3.06 -12.64
C ASN A 102 -10.44 2.53 -13.85
N VAL A 103 -11.17 2.06 -14.85
CA VAL A 103 -10.64 1.57 -16.13
C VAL A 103 -11.33 2.29 -17.27
N SER A 104 -10.64 2.29 -18.42
CA SER A 104 -11.20 2.76 -19.68
C SER A 104 -12.51 2.02 -20.00
N ALA A 105 -13.39 2.65 -20.78
CA ALA A 105 -14.64 2.00 -21.22
C ALA A 105 -14.39 0.71 -21.99
N THR A 106 -13.27 0.64 -22.74
CA THR A 106 -12.83 -0.52 -23.51
C THR A 106 -12.47 -1.71 -22.61
N ASP A 107 -11.79 -1.45 -21.50
CA ASP A 107 -11.32 -2.50 -20.57
C ASP A 107 -12.33 -2.79 -19.46
N SER A 108 -13.36 -1.96 -19.30
CA SER A 108 -14.36 -2.08 -18.24
C SER A 108 -15.00 -3.47 -18.15
N SER A 109 -15.25 -4.13 -19.29
CA SER A 109 -15.84 -5.48 -19.32
C SER A 109 -15.00 -6.54 -18.61
N ARG A 110 -13.67 -6.40 -18.64
CA ARG A 110 -12.71 -7.35 -18.04
C ARG A 110 -12.68 -7.25 -16.51
N TYR A 111 -12.83 -6.05 -15.99
CA TYR A 111 -12.79 -5.76 -14.54
C TYR A 111 -14.19 -5.74 -13.90
N LYS A 112 -15.24 -6.14 -14.63
CA LYS A 112 -16.58 -6.21 -14.07
C LYS A 112 -16.72 -7.43 -13.17
N THR A 113 -17.13 -7.15 -11.94
CA THR A 113 -17.57 -8.17 -10.98
C THR A 113 -18.96 -8.67 -11.34
N ARG A 114 -19.38 -9.80 -10.73
CA ARG A 114 -20.74 -10.33 -10.85
C ARG A 114 -21.84 -9.35 -10.42
N LYS A 115 -21.50 -8.35 -9.60
CA LYS A 115 -22.40 -7.29 -9.13
C LYS A 115 -22.44 -6.06 -10.06
N GLY A 116 -21.73 -6.10 -11.19
CA GLY A 116 -21.66 -4.99 -12.14
C GLY A 116 -20.71 -3.85 -11.73
N GLU A 117 -20.05 -3.96 -10.57
CA GLU A 117 -19.02 -3.01 -10.15
C GLU A 117 -17.70 -3.30 -10.88
N VAL A 118 -16.94 -2.24 -11.18
CA VAL A 118 -15.60 -2.33 -11.76
C VAL A 118 -14.56 -2.41 -10.63
N ALA A 119 -13.86 -3.53 -10.52
CA ALA A 119 -12.90 -3.80 -9.46
C ALA A 119 -11.73 -4.65 -9.96
N THR A 120 -10.57 -4.50 -9.31
CA THR A 120 -9.42 -5.39 -9.49
C THR A 120 -9.31 -6.34 -8.32
N ASN A 121 -8.81 -7.53 -8.59
CA ASN A 121 -8.54 -8.51 -7.55
C ASN A 121 -7.14 -8.29 -6.95
N VAL A 122 -7.02 -8.58 -5.66
CA VAL A 122 -5.80 -8.48 -4.87
C VAL A 122 -5.67 -9.73 -4.02
N LEU A 123 -4.53 -10.42 -4.13
CA LEU A 123 -4.16 -11.58 -3.32
C LEU A 123 -3.14 -11.11 -2.31
N GLY A 124 -3.42 -11.27 -1.03
CA GLY A 124 -2.46 -11.01 0.03
C GLY A 124 -2.17 -12.29 0.81
N VAL A 125 -0.90 -12.64 0.93
CA VAL A 125 -0.41 -13.68 1.85
C VAL A 125 0.34 -12.99 2.98
N TYR A 126 0.01 -13.32 4.22
CA TYR A 126 0.57 -12.68 5.40
C TYR A 126 1.02 -13.70 6.45
N ASP A 127 1.94 -13.27 7.30
CA ASP A 127 2.45 -14.05 8.43
C ASP A 127 1.55 -13.95 9.67
N MET A 128 1.86 -14.72 10.70
CA MET A 128 1.10 -14.71 11.97
C MET A 128 1.13 -13.35 12.69
N LYS A 129 2.08 -12.46 12.35
CA LYS A 129 2.24 -11.13 12.93
C LYS A 129 1.57 -10.02 12.09
N GLY A 130 0.93 -10.35 10.95
CA GLY A 130 0.28 -9.37 10.09
C GLY A 130 1.20 -8.71 9.05
N ASN A 131 2.36 -9.29 8.74
CA ASN A 131 3.25 -8.81 7.68
C ASN A 131 2.99 -9.59 6.38
N PHE A 132 2.88 -8.89 5.27
CA PHE A 132 2.76 -9.47 3.94
C PHE A 132 4.06 -10.16 3.51
N MET A 133 3.93 -11.39 3.02
CA MET A 133 5.02 -12.15 2.41
C MET A 133 4.91 -12.17 0.89
N PHE A 134 3.69 -12.17 0.38
CA PHE A 134 3.40 -12.17 -1.05
C PHE A 134 2.15 -11.34 -1.31
N ILE A 135 2.20 -10.54 -2.38
CA ILE A 135 1.07 -9.73 -2.81
C ILE A 135 0.98 -9.83 -4.33
N LEU A 136 -0.20 -10.17 -4.82
CA LEU A 136 -0.54 -10.05 -6.23
C LEU A 136 -1.66 -9.01 -6.37
N VAL A 137 -1.54 -8.13 -7.36
CA VAL A 137 -2.55 -7.11 -7.65
C VAL A 137 -2.74 -7.05 -9.16
N GLY A 138 -3.98 -6.83 -9.60
CA GLY A 138 -4.23 -6.35 -10.97
C GLY A 138 -4.82 -7.36 -11.94
N TRP A 139 -5.30 -8.52 -11.48
CA TRP A 139 -5.95 -9.47 -12.40
C TRP A 139 -7.45 -9.21 -12.55
N GLU A 140 -7.98 -9.63 -13.70
CA GLU A 140 -9.34 -9.34 -14.17
C GLU A 140 -10.40 -9.93 -13.20
N GLY A 141 -11.32 -9.08 -12.72
CA GLY A 141 -12.27 -9.41 -11.66
C GLY A 141 -13.30 -10.51 -11.94
N SER A 142 -13.33 -11.04 -13.16
CA SER A 142 -14.15 -12.21 -13.55
C SER A 142 -13.34 -13.47 -13.88
N ALA A 143 -12.01 -13.37 -13.99
CA ALA A 143 -11.15 -14.52 -14.27
C ALA A 143 -10.78 -15.21 -12.95
N GLY A 144 -11.01 -16.53 -12.87
CA GLY A 144 -10.41 -17.34 -11.80
C GLY A 144 -8.89 -17.26 -11.92
N MET A 145 -8.21 -17.11 -10.78
CA MET A 145 -6.74 -17.01 -10.75
C MET A 145 -6.11 -18.32 -11.25
N ASN A 146 -5.26 -18.25 -12.28
CA ASN A 146 -4.48 -19.40 -12.75
C ASN A 146 -3.20 -19.52 -11.92
N PHE A 147 -3.24 -20.29 -10.84
CA PHE A 147 -2.11 -20.48 -9.92
C PHE A 147 -0.83 -20.99 -10.57
N GLU A 148 -0.92 -21.68 -11.72
CA GLU A 148 0.25 -22.13 -12.50
C GLU A 148 1.14 -20.98 -13.01
N THR A 149 0.61 -19.77 -13.11
CA THR A 149 1.38 -18.59 -13.57
C THR A 149 2.06 -17.82 -12.43
N VAL A 150 1.83 -18.22 -11.18
CA VAL A 150 2.46 -17.57 -10.03
C VAL A 150 3.69 -18.38 -9.63
N GLU A 151 4.88 -17.85 -9.93
CA GLU A 151 6.14 -18.37 -9.42
C GLU A 151 6.21 -18.17 -7.90
N LEU A 152 5.58 -19.07 -7.15
CA LEU A 152 5.77 -19.15 -5.72
C LEU A 152 7.10 -19.84 -5.43
N SER A 153 7.70 -19.49 -4.28
CA SER A 153 8.83 -20.24 -3.75
C SER A 153 8.44 -21.71 -3.60
N THR A 154 9.03 -22.56 -4.43
CA THR A 154 8.81 -24.02 -4.45
C THR A 154 9.05 -24.59 -3.05
N GLY A 155 8.07 -25.34 -2.53
CA GLY A 155 8.14 -26.00 -1.21
C GLY A 155 7.30 -25.38 -0.08
N TYR A 156 6.55 -24.31 -0.34
CA TYR A 156 5.63 -23.69 0.62
C TYR A 156 4.17 -23.86 0.18
N TYR A 157 3.26 -24.10 1.13
CA TYR A 157 1.81 -24.10 0.89
C TYR A 157 1.14 -22.94 1.64
N TYR A 158 0.29 -22.18 0.96
CA TYR A 158 -0.46 -21.05 1.52
C TYR A 158 -1.95 -21.40 1.66
N LEU A 159 -2.59 -21.14 2.81
CA LEU A 159 -4.02 -21.46 2.94
C LEU A 159 -4.90 -20.41 2.28
N CYS A 160 -5.67 -20.76 1.27
CA CYS A 160 -6.61 -19.89 0.57
C CYS A 160 -8.04 -19.97 1.12
N ASP A 161 -8.89 -19.05 0.69
CA ASP A 161 -10.33 -19.14 0.92
C ASP A 161 -10.91 -20.46 0.37
N ALA A 162 -12.03 -20.91 0.94
CA ALA A 162 -12.70 -22.16 0.60
C ALA A 162 -13.24 -22.21 -0.85
N SER A 163 -13.21 -21.07 -1.55
CA SER A 163 -13.56 -20.94 -2.97
C SER A 163 -12.47 -21.46 -3.92
N TYR A 164 -11.26 -21.71 -3.42
CA TYR A 164 -10.12 -22.11 -4.23
C TYR A 164 -9.99 -23.63 -4.37
N LEU A 165 -9.37 -24.05 -5.47
CA LEU A 165 -8.97 -25.44 -5.67
C LEU A 165 -7.64 -25.68 -4.95
N ASN A 166 -7.52 -26.82 -4.29
CA ASN A 166 -6.24 -27.28 -3.77
C ASN A 166 -5.29 -27.53 -4.95
N THR A 167 -4.17 -26.80 -4.97
CA THR A 167 -3.15 -26.88 -6.02
C THR A 167 -1.76 -26.86 -5.36
N GLU A 168 -0.72 -27.18 -6.13
CA GLU A 168 0.64 -27.08 -5.61
C GLU A 168 0.92 -25.63 -5.16
N GLY A 169 1.30 -25.44 -3.90
CA GLY A 169 1.49 -24.13 -3.31
C GLY A 169 0.25 -23.51 -2.63
N PHE A 170 -0.97 -24.03 -2.83
CA PHE A 170 -2.19 -23.45 -2.23
C PHE A 170 -3.16 -24.50 -1.67
N LEU A 171 -3.63 -24.31 -0.44
CA LEU A 171 -4.58 -25.18 0.25
C LEU A 171 -5.85 -24.41 0.63
N ALA A 172 -7.00 -24.76 0.09
CA ALA A 172 -8.26 -24.12 0.43
C ALA A 172 -8.74 -24.50 1.84
N LEU A 173 -9.25 -23.51 2.58
CA LEU A 173 -9.87 -23.69 3.89
C LEU A 173 -11.16 -24.54 3.78
N TYR A 174 -11.49 -25.25 4.85
CA TYR A 174 -12.77 -25.97 4.94
C TYR A 174 -13.94 -24.98 4.89
N LYS A 175 -14.94 -25.33 4.07
CA LYS A 175 -16.16 -24.54 3.84
C LYS A 175 -16.92 -24.37 5.16
N GLY A 176 -16.83 -23.19 5.78
CA GLY A 176 -17.50 -22.87 7.06
C GLY A 176 -16.62 -22.20 8.11
N GLU A 177 -15.30 -22.22 7.96
CA GLU A 177 -14.41 -21.46 8.85
C GLU A 177 -14.40 -19.98 8.49
N ARG A 178 -14.79 -19.11 9.44
CA ARG A 178 -14.65 -17.66 9.27
C ARG A 178 -13.18 -17.29 9.34
N CYS A 179 -12.73 -16.51 8.38
CA CYS A 179 -11.36 -16.05 8.33
C CYS A 179 -11.20 -14.77 9.18
N PRO A 180 -10.44 -14.75 10.31
CA PRO A 180 -10.06 -13.52 11.03
C PRO A 180 -9.41 -12.42 10.15
N LEU A 181 -9.06 -12.79 8.92
CA LEU A 181 -8.49 -11.96 7.87
C LEU A 181 -9.30 -10.74 7.43
N LEU A 182 -10.62 -10.83 7.49
CA LEU A 182 -11.47 -9.69 7.12
C LEU A 182 -11.19 -8.48 8.02
N GLU A 183 -10.69 -8.72 9.23
CA GLU A 183 -10.39 -7.68 10.23
C GLU A 183 -9.05 -6.99 9.98
N ALA A 184 -7.99 -7.74 9.67
CA ALA A 184 -6.69 -7.17 9.28
C ALA A 184 -6.80 -6.28 8.03
N PHE A 185 -7.63 -6.69 7.07
CA PHE A 185 -7.90 -5.87 5.90
C PHE A 185 -8.73 -4.62 6.20
N LYS A 186 -9.72 -4.71 7.10
CA LYS A 186 -10.42 -3.51 7.59
C LYS A 186 -9.42 -2.50 8.14
N LEU A 187 -8.42 -2.96 8.91
CA LEU A 187 -7.36 -2.09 9.43
C LEU A 187 -6.51 -1.46 8.32
N LEU A 188 -6.17 -2.23 7.27
CA LEU A 188 -5.42 -1.72 6.13
C LEU A 188 -6.22 -0.66 5.34
N LYS A 189 -7.51 -0.91 5.08
CA LYS A 189 -8.41 0.10 4.47
C LYS A 189 -8.59 1.33 5.36
N CYS A 190 -8.68 1.17 6.68
CA CYS A 190 -8.76 2.29 7.61
C CYS A 190 -7.47 3.12 7.63
N SER A 191 -6.32 2.49 7.41
CA SER A 191 -5.01 3.17 7.39
C SER A 191 -4.77 3.95 6.09
N TRP A 192 -5.34 3.49 4.98
CA TRP A 192 -5.12 4.07 3.65
C TRP A 192 -6.46 4.35 2.96
N ALA A 193 -7.00 5.57 3.15
CA ALA A 193 -8.28 5.95 2.58
C ALA A 193 -8.30 5.87 1.04
N ILE A 194 -7.14 5.97 0.38
CA ILE A 194 -7.04 5.83 -1.08
C ILE A 194 -7.54 4.49 -1.61
N LEU A 195 -7.51 3.44 -0.78
CA LEU A 195 -8.01 2.11 -1.14
C LEU A 195 -9.54 1.99 -1.06
N GLN A 196 -10.21 3.01 -0.52
CA GLN A 196 -11.67 3.06 -0.38
C GLN A 196 -12.34 3.84 -1.52
N GLY A 197 -11.61 4.76 -2.15
CA GLY A 197 -12.13 5.67 -3.16
C GLY A 197 -11.86 5.24 -4.60
N ASN A 198 -12.75 5.64 -5.52
CA ASN A 198 -12.51 5.50 -6.96
C ASN A 198 -11.49 6.54 -7.40
N SER A 199 -10.22 6.16 -7.44
CA SER A 199 -9.13 7.03 -7.88
C SER A 199 -9.32 7.48 -9.34
N CYS A 200 -8.81 8.68 -9.66
CA CYS A 200 -8.78 9.21 -11.02
C CYS A 200 -7.59 8.70 -11.84
N TYR A 201 -6.67 7.95 -11.24
CA TYR A 201 -5.52 7.38 -11.95
C TYR A 201 -5.92 6.21 -12.86
N LEU A 202 -5.12 5.93 -13.88
CA LEU A 202 -5.26 4.72 -14.69
C LEU A 202 -5.07 3.47 -13.83
N VAL A 203 -5.72 2.36 -14.21
CA VAL A 203 -5.70 1.09 -13.47
C VAL A 203 -4.30 0.62 -13.10
N GLN A 204 -3.31 0.83 -13.98
CA GLN A 204 -1.92 0.47 -13.72
C GLN A 204 -1.34 1.23 -12.51
N VAL A 205 -1.52 2.55 -12.46
CA VAL A 205 -1.06 3.39 -11.34
C VAL A 205 -1.86 3.08 -10.07
N GLN A 206 -3.14 2.74 -10.20
CA GLN A 206 -3.95 2.28 -9.08
C GLN A 206 -3.41 0.97 -8.49
N CYS A 207 -3.09 -0.02 -9.33
CA CYS A 207 -2.52 -1.29 -8.91
C CYS A 207 -1.16 -1.10 -8.21
N GLN A 208 -0.31 -0.25 -8.77
CA GLN A 208 0.96 0.15 -8.16
C GLN A 208 0.76 0.84 -6.81
N THR A 209 -0.22 1.74 -6.71
CA THR A 209 -0.56 2.43 -5.46
C THR A 209 -1.07 1.45 -4.40
N ILE A 210 -1.89 0.48 -4.81
CA ILE A 210 -2.33 -0.62 -3.96
C ILE A 210 -1.11 -1.38 -3.44
N MET A 211 -0.21 -1.84 -4.32
CA MET A 211 1.02 -2.53 -3.91
C MET A 211 1.84 -1.70 -2.90
N ALA A 212 2.04 -0.41 -3.16
CA ALA A 212 2.78 0.48 -2.26
C ALA A 212 2.14 0.59 -0.87
N CYS A 213 0.80 0.66 -0.76
CA CYS A 213 0.10 0.69 0.53
C CYS A 213 0.38 -0.57 1.38
N TYR A 214 0.48 -1.74 0.73
CA TYR A 214 0.77 -2.99 1.43
C TYR A 214 2.24 -3.06 1.87
N LEU A 215 3.18 -2.60 1.03
CA LEU A 215 4.59 -2.51 1.39
C LEU A 215 4.82 -1.53 2.57
N LEU A 216 4.15 -0.38 2.55
CA LEU A 216 4.19 0.59 3.66
C LEU A 216 3.54 0.06 4.93
N HIS A 217 2.53 -0.82 4.81
CA HIS A 217 1.95 -1.51 5.96
C HIS A 217 2.98 -2.42 6.65
N ASN A 218 3.76 -3.17 5.87
CA ASN A 218 4.86 -3.98 6.42
C ASN A 218 5.90 -3.13 7.12
N LEU A 219 6.30 -2.00 6.52
CA LEU A 219 7.22 -1.07 7.19
C LEU A 219 6.64 -0.55 8.52
N THR A 220 5.33 -0.32 8.55
CA THR A 220 4.63 0.12 9.76
C THR A 220 4.58 -0.99 10.83
N ASN A 221 4.49 -2.25 10.43
CA ASN A 221 4.46 -3.38 11.36
C ASN A 221 5.85 -3.92 11.72
N LYS A 222 6.92 -3.51 11.02
CA LYS A 222 8.28 -3.96 11.29
C LYS A 222 8.69 -3.58 12.72
N GLU A 223 9.16 -4.56 13.49
CA GLU A 223 9.80 -4.35 14.80
C GLU A 223 11.13 -3.63 14.54
N MET A 224 11.29 -2.41 15.06
CA MET A 224 12.53 -1.64 14.91
C MET A 224 13.61 -2.28 15.80
N THR A 225 14.72 -2.70 15.20
CA THR A 225 15.96 -2.97 15.94
C THR A 225 16.78 -1.69 15.96
N ASN A 226 17.44 -1.39 17.09
CA ASN A 226 18.17 -0.13 17.31
C ASN A 226 19.30 0.14 16.28
N ALA A 227 19.63 -0.82 15.42
CA ALA A 227 20.65 -0.72 14.39
C ALA A 227 20.16 -0.10 13.05
N GLU A 228 18.84 0.12 12.87
CA GLU A 228 18.25 0.68 11.64
C GLU A 228 17.95 2.18 11.73
N ILE A 229 18.21 2.82 12.88
CA ILE A 229 18.02 4.27 13.06
C ILE A 229 19.27 4.97 12.54
N PRO A 230 19.18 5.85 11.53
CA PRO A 230 20.34 6.63 11.10
C PRO A 230 20.80 7.54 12.24
N ASP A 231 22.10 7.50 12.58
CA ASP A 231 22.71 8.34 13.62
C ASP A 231 22.69 9.86 13.26
N GLU A 232 22.39 10.20 12.01
CA GLU A 232 22.23 11.57 11.52
C GLU A 232 20.75 11.98 11.49
N LEU A 233 20.19 12.27 12.67
CA LEU A 233 18.94 13.02 12.76
C LEU A 233 19.27 14.52 12.81
N ASP A 234 19.20 15.21 11.66
CA ASP A 234 18.99 16.65 11.71
C ASP A 234 17.55 16.90 12.17
N GLU A 235 17.41 17.22 13.45
CA GLU A 235 16.14 17.49 14.11
C GLU A 235 15.44 18.74 13.56
N GLY A 236 16.14 19.56 12.77
CA GLY A 236 15.69 20.89 12.33
C GLY A 236 14.62 20.94 11.25
N ASP A 237 14.40 19.90 10.43
CA ASP A 237 13.69 20.05 9.15
C ASP A 237 12.25 19.44 9.10
N LEU A 238 11.80 18.78 10.17
CA LEU A 238 10.53 18.00 10.16
C LEU A 238 9.25 18.81 10.48
N THR A 239 9.24 20.12 10.30
CA THR A 239 8.12 21.03 10.68
C THR A 239 6.79 20.76 9.95
N TYR A 240 6.81 19.99 8.86
CA TYR A 240 5.63 19.70 8.05
C TYR A 240 4.70 18.62 8.64
N ALA A 241 5.12 17.89 9.69
CA ALA A 241 4.34 16.80 10.26
C ALA A 241 3.29 17.23 11.31
N THR A 242 3.34 18.47 11.81
CA THR A 242 2.59 18.88 13.02
C THR A 242 1.45 19.89 12.82
N ILE A 243 1.05 20.24 11.59
CA ILE A 243 -0.07 21.17 11.42
C ILE A 243 -1.39 20.40 11.41
N GLU A 244 -1.86 20.05 12.61
CA GLU A 244 -3.29 19.89 12.93
C GLU A 244 -3.92 21.28 13.11
N GLY A 245 -5.13 21.41 12.55
CA GLY A 245 -6.15 22.43 12.83
C GLY A 245 -5.69 23.83 13.24
N ASP A 246 -5.64 24.75 12.28
CA ASP A 246 -5.98 26.14 12.58
C ASP A 246 -7.17 26.51 11.71
N ASP A 247 -8.27 26.86 12.39
CA ASP A 247 -9.50 27.34 11.80
C ASP A 247 -9.19 28.58 10.96
N ILE A 248 -9.63 28.58 9.71
CA ILE A 248 -9.58 29.79 8.88
C ILE A 248 -10.68 30.71 9.41
N ASP A 249 -10.27 31.61 10.30
CA ASP A 249 -11.11 32.70 10.75
C ASP A 249 -11.42 33.64 9.58
N TYR A 250 -12.64 34.15 9.56
CA TYR A 250 -13.25 34.87 8.45
C TYR A 250 -12.41 36.08 7.99
N ILE A 251 -12.20 36.22 6.68
CA ILE A 251 -11.72 37.47 6.08
C ILE A 251 -12.94 38.36 5.84
N GLU A 252 -13.05 39.43 6.63
CA GLU A 252 -13.97 40.55 6.38
C GLU A 252 -13.67 41.18 5.01
N THR A 253 -14.73 41.34 4.21
CA THR A 253 -14.68 42.13 2.98
C THR A 253 -14.81 43.61 3.32
N SER A 254 -13.70 44.35 3.27
CA SER A 254 -13.72 45.81 3.18
C SER A 254 -13.60 46.23 1.72
N ASN A 255 -14.68 46.76 1.16
CA ASN A 255 -14.64 47.65 0.00
C ASN A 255 -15.59 48.81 0.31
N GLU A 256 -15.00 49.96 0.65
CA GLU A 256 -15.54 51.27 0.23
C GLU A 256 -15.25 51.47 -1.26
#